data_AF-A0A9E0Y406-F1
#
_entry.id   AF-A0A9E0Y406-F1
#
_cell.length_a   1.000
_cell.length_b   1.000
_cell.length_c   1.000
_cell.angle_alpha   90.00
_cell.angle_beta   90.00
_cell.angle_gamma   90.00
#
_symmetry.space_group_name_H-M   'P 1'
#
loop_
_entity.id
_entity.type
_entity.pdbx_description
1 polymer ?
#
loop_
_entity_poly.entity_id
_entity_poly.type
_entity_poly.pdbx_seq_one_letter_code
_entity_poly.pdbx_strand_id
1 'polypeptide(L)' 'MSYEYSKDALVETATQQVLEELGWEVVYAWTKETLGANGLLGRETKSEIILRRYLLQALK' A
#
# COMPACT_ATOMS: atom_id res chain seq x y z
N MET A 1 3.39 -18.13 -16.82
CA MET A 1 1.99 -18.33 -17.26
C MET A 1 1.18 -17.13 -16.81
N SER A 2 0.95 -16.22 -17.75
CA SER A 2 -0.21 -15.33 -17.87
C SER A 2 -0.77 -14.67 -16.60
N TYR A 3 0.02 -13.84 -15.92
CA TYR A 3 -0.48 -12.90 -14.91
C TYR A 3 -0.58 -11.45 -15.45
N GLU A 4 -0.46 -11.27 -16.76
CA GLU A 4 -0.46 -9.94 -17.40
C GLU A 4 -1.88 -9.39 -17.67
N TYR A 5 -2.94 -10.17 -17.39
CA TYR A 5 -4.32 -9.80 -17.70
C TYR A 5 -5.34 -10.34 -16.67
N SER A 6 -5.04 -10.29 -15.37
CA SER A 6 -6.13 -10.40 -14.38
C SER A 6 -6.86 -9.07 -14.35
N LYS A 7 -8.19 -9.10 -14.50
CA LYS A 7 -9.03 -7.88 -14.40
C LYS A 7 -8.74 -7.09 -13.12
N ASP A 8 -8.34 -7.79 -12.05
CA ASP A 8 -7.92 -7.20 -10.79
C ASP A 8 -6.76 -6.22 -10.97
N ALA A 9 -5.69 -6.58 -11.67
CA ALA A 9 -4.54 -5.69 -11.87
C ALA A 9 -4.92 -4.45 -12.69
N LEU A 10 -5.83 -4.59 -13.66
CA LEU A 10 -6.30 -3.48 -14.50
C LEU A 10 -7.19 -2.51 -13.70
N VAL A 11 -8.06 -3.04 -12.83
CA VAL A 11 -8.89 -2.25 -11.91
C VAL A 11 -8.04 -1.59 -10.82
N GLU A 12 -7.08 -2.32 -10.25
CA GLU A 12 -6.13 -1.79 -9.25
C GLU A 12 -5.29 -0.66 -9.84
N THR A 13 -4.75 -0.84 -11.07
CA THR A 13 -3.96 0.20 -11.75
C THR A 13 -4.80 1.44 -12.05
N ALA A 14 -6.02 1.27 -12.58
CA ALA A 14 -6.90 2.41 -12.85
C ALA A 14 -7.28 3.15 -11.56
N THR A 15 -7.52 2.42 -10.47
CA THR A 15 -7.83 3.02 -9.16
C THR A 15 -6.60 3.75 -8.60
N GLN A 16 -5.41 3.16 -8.74
CA GLN A 16 -4.15 3.79 -8.33
C GLN A 16 -3.95 5.12 -9.05
N GLN A 17 -4.11 5.16 -10.38
CA GLN A 17 -3.94 6.39 -11.16
C GLN A 17 -4.88 7.51 -10.70
N VAL A 18 -6.16 7.18 -10.44
CA VAL A 18 -7.14 8.17 -9.93
C VAL A 18 -6.75 8.68 -8.54
N LEU A 19 -6.26 7.81 -7.66
CA LEU A 19 -5.80 8.22 -6.32
C LEU A 19 -4.54 9.10 -6.40
N GLU A 20 -3.60 8.76 -7.28
CA GLU A 20 -2.40 9.57 -7.54
C GLU A 20 -2.77 10.96 -8.10
N GLU A 21 -3.74 11.04 -9.02
CA GLU A 21 -4.26 12.32 -9.52
C GLU A 21 -4.92 13.18 -8.42
N LEU A 22 -5.54 12.55 -7.43
CA LEU A 22 -6.08 13.21 -6.24
C LEU A 22 -4.99 13.62 -5.23
N GLY A 23 -3.73 13.30 -5.50
CA GLY A 23 -2.57 13.62 -4.65
C GLY A 23 -2.33 12.61 -3.53
N TRP A 24 -2.89 11.40 -3.62
CA TRP A 24 -2.71 10.35 -2.60
C TRP A 24 -1.53 9.45 -2.97
N GLU A 25 -0.73 9.10 -1.97
CA GLU A 25 0.36 8.12 -2.13
C GLU A 25 -0.21 6.70 -2.03
N VAL A 26 -0.16 5.95 -3.14
CA VAL A 26 -0.64 4.57 -3.20
C VAL A 26 0.53 3.61 -3.04
N VAL A 27 0.46 2.71 -2.06
CA VAL A 27 1.52 1.73 -1.77
C VAL A 27 0.97 0.32 -1.85
N TYR A 28 1.60 -0.53 -2.67
CA TYR A 28 1.24 -1.94 -2.77
C TYR A 28 1.74 -2.73 -1.56
N ALA A 29 0.84 -3.09 -0.66
CA ALA A 29 1.13 -3.95 0.48
C ALA A 29 0.95 -5.44 0.19
N TRP A 30 0.21 -5.81 -0.86
CA TRP A 30 -0.08 -7.20 -1.16
C TRP A 30 1.15 -7.87 -1.82
N THR A 31 1.62 -8.98 -1.25
CA THR A 31 2.71 -9.86 -1.77
C THR A 31 4.15 -9.38 -1.59
N LYS A 32 4.42 -8.05 -1.57
CA LYS A 32 5.78 -7.49 -1.39
C LYS A 32 6.01 -6.77 -0.05
N GLU A 33 5.06 -6.83 0.87
CA GLU A 33 5.27 -6.23 2.18
C GLU A 33 6.22 -7.04 3.04
N THR A 34 7.25 -6.37 3.57
CA THR A 34 8.04 -6.87 4.70
C THR A 34 7.38 -6.42 5.99
N LEU A 35 7.01 -7.36 6.86
CA LEU A 35 6.49 -7.11 8.20
C LEU A 35 7.65 -6.85 9.17
N GLY A 36 7.45 -5.92 10.11
CA GLY A 36 8.42 -5.51 11.13
C GLY A 36 8.56 -3.99 11.21
N ALA A 37 9.19 -3.49 12.28
CA ALA A 37 9.36 -2.05 12.54
C ALA A 37 10.07 -1.29 11.39
N ASN A 38 10.98 -1.96 10.68
CA ASN A 38 11.67 -1.45 9.49
C ASN A 38 11.04 -1.89 8.16
N GLY A 39 9.87 -2.53 8.22
CA GLY A 39 9.12 -2.97 7.06
C GLY A 39 8.56 -1.82 6.23
N LEU A 40 7.98 -2.17 5.08
CA LEU A 40 7.42 -1.21 4.11
C LEU A 40 6.48 -0.22 4.78
N LEU A 41 5.55 -0.72 5.60
CA LEU A 41 4.57 0.10 6.31
C LEU A 41 4.83 0.19 7.82
N GLY A 42 5.88 -0.47 8.31
CA GLY A 42 6.30 -0.42 9.71
C GLY A 42 5.33 -1.13 10.66
N ARG A 43 4.48 -2.02 10.14
CA ARG A 43 3.56 -2.84 10.92
C ARG A 43 4.18 -4.18 11.28
N GLU A 44 3.91 -4.65 12.48
CA GLU A 44 4.36 -5.97 12.95
C GLU A 44 3.40 -7.06 12.49
N THR A 45 2.12 -6.74 12.36
CA THR A 45 1.08 -7.70 11.94
C THR A 45 0.19 -7.12 10.85
N LYS A 46 -0.29 -7.96 9.92
CA LYS A 46 -1.27 -7.58 8.87
C LYS A 46 -2.59 -7.05 9.45
N SER A 47 -2.90 -7.36 10.71
CA SER A 47 -4.06 -6.86 11.44
C SER A 47 -3.89 -5.42 11.95
N GLU A 48 -2.69 -4.87 11.92
CA GLU A 48 -2.48 -3.45 12.23
C GLU A 48 -2.90 -2.58 11.05
N ILE A 49 -4.07 -1.97 11.22
CA ILE A 49 -4.67 -1.02 10.27
C ILE A 49 -4.02 0.37 10.42
N ILE A 50 -3.55 0.72 11.62
CA ILE A 50 -2.98 2.04 11.92
C ILE A 50 -1.47 2.02 11.69
N LEU A 51 -1.02 2.81 10.72
CA LEU A 51 0.41 2.98 10.42
C LEU A 51 1.03 4.04 11.34
N ARG A 52 1.39 3.63 12.55
CA ARG A 52 1.88 4.53 13.62
C ARG A 52 3.06 5.40 13.18
N ARG A 53 4.01 4.87 12.40
CA ARG A 53 5.18 5.62 11.90
C ARG A 53 4.77 6.84 11.07
N TYR A 54 3.91 6.63 10.07
CA TYR A 54 3.44 7.71 9.20
C TYR A 54 2.49 8.66 9.94
N LEU A 55 1.63 8.12 10.80
CA LEU A 55 0.72 8.93 11.61
C LEU A 55 1.49 9.86 12.57
N LEU A 56 2.52 9.35 13.25
CA LEU A 56 3.37 10.15 14.14
C LEU A 56 4.20 11.18 13.37
N GLN A 57 4.62 10.89 12.13
CA GLN A 57 5.27 11.88 11.27
C GLN A 57 4.31 12.99 10.83
N ALA A 58 3.05 12.67 10.54
CA ALA A 58 2.04 13.65 10.11
C ALA A 58 1.49 14.52 11.27
N LEU A 59 1.57 14.03 12.51
CA LEU A 59 1.14 14.77 13.71
C LEU A 59 2.19 15.75 14.24
N LYS A 60 3.38 15.79 13.64
CA LYS A 60 4.52 16.60 14.09
C LYS A 60 4.72 17.80 13.17
#